data_AF-A0A0G0GN76-F1
#
_entry.id   AF-A0A0G0GN76-F1
#
_cell.length_a   1.000
_cell.length_b   1.000
_cell.length_c   1.000
_cell.angle_alpha   90.00
_cell.angle_beta   90.00
_cell.angle_gamma   90.00
#
_symmetry.space_group_name_H-M   'P 1'
#
loop_
_entity.id
_entity.type
_entity.pdbx_description
1 polymer ?
#
loop_
_entity_poly.entity_id
_entity_poly.type
_entity_poly.pdbx_seq_one_letter_code
_entity_poly.pdbx_strand_id
1 'polypeptide(L)'
;MKISFLKIIFTLVFFLSPFVVFAGSEHNISGWAWSSNIGWISFNNTTGGGSINYGVNKNVDGTLVGYAWSSNIGWIQFGGLSGFPSGGGTQAQNANLNGRW
;
A
#
# COMPACT_ATOMS: atom_id res chain seq x y z
N MET A 1 -46.23 -16.26 3.47
CA MET A 1 -45.98 -14.95 2.82
C MET A 1 -44.96 -14.06 3.56
N LYS A 2 -44.99 -13.98 4.91
CA LYS A 2 -44.09 -13.10 5.70
C LYS A 2 -42.57 -13.37 5.57
N ILE A 3 -42.16 -14.65 5.48
CA ILE A 3 -40.73 -15.03 5.45
C ILE A 3 -40.10 -14.81 4.06
N SER A 4 -40.84 -15.07 2.97
CA SER A 4 -40.34 -14.85 1.61
C SER A 4 -40.12 -13.36 1.31
N PHE A 5 -40.98 -12.49 1.84
CA PHE A 5 -40.84 -11.05 1.69
C PHE A 5 -39.60 -10.51 2.41
N LEU A 6 -39.30 -11.04 3.61
CA LEU A 6 -38.12 -10.66 4.39
C LEU A 6 -36.81 -11.12 3.72
N LYS A 7 -36.81 -12.29 3.07
CA LYS A 7 -35.65 -12.77 2.29
C LYS A 7 -35.38 -11.89 1.08
N ILE A 8 -36.42 -11.45 0.37
CA ILE A 8 -36.29 -10.55 -0.78
C ILE A 8 -35.71 -9.20 -0.34
N ILE A 9 -36.20 -8.63 0.77
CA ILE A 9 -35.66 -7.39 1.33
C ILE A 9 -34.19 -7.56 1.74
N PHE A 10 -33.84 -8.63 2.44
CA PHE A 10 -32.45 -8.90 2.84
C PHE A 10 -31.52 -9.03 1.63
N THR A 11 -31.98 -9.70 0.57
CA THR A 11 -31.23 -9.85 -0.68
C THR A 11 -31.08 -8.50 -1.39
N LEU A 12 -32.16 -7.71 -1.50
CA LEU A 12 -32.12 -6.38 -2.12
C LEU A 12 -31.14 -5.45 -1.39
N VAL A 13 -31.19 -5.39 -0.06
CA VAL A 13 -30.30 -4.55 0.75
C VAL A 13 -28.84 -4.97 0.62
N PHE A 14 -28.57 -6.26 0.49
CA PHE A 14 -27.20 -6.77 0.30
C PHE A 14 -26.61 -6.42 -1.07
N PHE A 15 -27.44 -6.34 -2.13
CA PHE A 15 -26.99 -5.98 -3.49
C PHE A 15 -27.06 -4.47 -3.81
N LEU A 16 -27.83 -3.68 -3.06
CA LEU A 16 -27.92 -2.22 -3.23
C LEU A 16 -26.97 -1.42 -2.32
N SER A 17 -26.29 -2.07 -1.37
CA SER A 17 -25.31 -1.39 -0.54
C SER A 17 -24.01 -1.17 -1.33
N PRO A 18 -23.46 0.06 -1.37
CA PRO A 18 -22.14 0.27 -1.93
C PRO A 18 -21.09 -0.46 -1.08
N PHE A 19 -20.38 -1.40 -1.69
CA PHE A 19 -19.20 -2.01 -1.08
C PHE A 19 -18.09 -0.95 -1.05
N VAL A 20 -17.88 -0.32 0.11
CA VAL A 20 -16.67 0.48 0.33
C VAL A 20 -15.53 -0.48 0.64
N VAL A 21 -14.67 -0.72 -0.34
CA VAL A 21 -13.46 -1.52 -0.15
C VAL A 21 -12.40 -0.61 0.46
N PHE A 22 -12.13 -0.79 1.75
CA PHE A 22 -10.93 -0.23 2.38
C PHE A 22 -9.75 -1.13 2.05
N ALA A 23 -8.61 -0.55 1.65
CA ALA A 23 -7.37 -1.31 1.59
C ALA A 23 -7.05 -1.83 2.99
N GLY A 24 -6.92 -3.15 3.15
CA GLY A 24 -6.57 -3.76 4.43
C GLY A 24 -5.17 -3.30 4.88
N SER A 25 -4.93 -3.29 6.19
CA SER A 25 -3.61 -2.96 6.76
C SER A 25 -2.47 -3.84 6.22
N GLU A 26 -2.76 -5.05 5.74
CA GLU A 26 -1.78 -5.94 5.10
C GLU A 26 -1.24 -5.40 3.77
N HIS A 27 -1.95 -4.47 3.14
CA HIS A 27 -1.51 -3.83 1.91
C HIS A 27 -0.64 -2.62 2.16
N ASN A 28 -0.62 -2.05 3.37
CA ASN A 28 0.19 -0.87 3.69
C ASN A 28 1.40 -1.28 4.52
N ILE A 29 2.60 -1.02 4.01
CA ILE A 29 3.83 -1.28 4.74
C ILE A 29 3.96 -0.25 5.87
N SER A 30 4.09 -0.75 7.09
CA SER A 30 4.25 0.06 8.29
C SER A 30 5.65 -0.08 8.88
N GLY A 31 6.01 0.87 9.74
CA GLY A 31 7.28 0.88 10.44
C GLY A 31 8.39 1.63 9.70
N TRP A 32 9.63 1.33 10.10
CA TRP A 32 10.81 2.11 9.75
C TRP A 32 11.94 1.20 9.27
N ALA A 33 12.73 1.68 8.32
CA ALA A 33 14.03 1.10 7.96
C ALA A 33 15.17 2.05 8.31
N TRP A 34 16.33 1.47 8.61
CA TRP A 34 17.57 2.20 8.84
C TRP A 34 18.56 1.97 7.70
N SER A 35 19.24 3.04 7.31
CA SER A 35 20.43 3.01 6.45
C SER A 35 21.50 3.89 7.07
N SER A 36 22.76 3.44 7.06
CA SER A 36 23.87 4.27 7.53
C SER A 36 24.08 5.55 6.71
N ASN A 37 23.65 5.53 5.44
CA ASN A 37 23.88 6.63 4.50
C ASN A 37 22.65 7.55 4.39
N ILE A 38 21.44 7.00 4.53
CA ILE A 38 20.18 7.73 4.37
C ILE A 38 19.56 8.08 5.74
N GLY A 39 19.86 7.33 6.78
CA GLY A 39 19.21 7.44 8.09
C GLY A 39 17.89 6.68 8.15
N TRP A 40 16.98 7.16 9.00
CA TRP A 40 15.65 6.57 9.15
C TRP A 40 14.75 6.86 7.94
N ILE A 41 14.02 5.83 7.53
CA ILE A 41 13.06 5.85 6.43
C ILE A 41 11.72 5.38 7.00
N SER A 42 10.70 6.21 6.89
CA SER A 42 9.33 5.92 7.30
C SER A 42 8.51 5.40 6.11
N PHE A 43 7.86 4.25 6.25
CA PHE A 43 7.07 3.65 5.18
C PHE A 43 5.62 4.12 5.15
N ASN A 44 5.12 4.73 6.23
CA ASN A 44 3.79 5.30 6.28
C ASN A 44 3.68 6.40 7.36
N ASN A 45 2.61 7.19 7.29
CA ASN A 45 2.33 8.19 8.31
C ASN A 45 1.48 7.64 9.48
N THR A 46 0.90 6.44 9.38
CA THR A 46 -0.09 5.98 10.36
C THR A 46 0.47 5.79 11.78
N THR A 47 1.78 5.66 11.93
CA THR A 47 2.46 5.52 13.23
C THR A 47 3.06 6.81 13.77
N GLY A 48 3.16 7.87 12.96
CA GLY A 48 3.91 9.09 13.27
C GLY A 48 3.07 10.35 13.57
N GLY A 49 1.75 10.30 13.36
CA GLY A 49 0.85 11.43 13.68
C GLY A 49 1.05 12.68 12.81
N GLY A 50 1.74 12.57 11.68
CA GLY A 50 1.91 13.67 10.74
C GLY A 50 0.67 13.90 9.88
N SER A 51 0.44 15.14 9.46
CA SER A 51 -0.75 15.50 8.66
C SER A 51 -0.67 15.07 7.19
N ILE A 52 0.52 14.67 6.71
CA ILE A 52 0.73 14.30 5.30
C ILE A 52 0.42 12.83 5.11
N ASN A 53 -0.66 12.51 4.39
CA ASN A 53 -0.99 11.14 4.06
C ASN A 53 0.01 10.59 3.03
N TYR A 54 0.80 9.58 3.42
CA TYR A 54 1.66 8.81 2.53
C TYR A 54 1.79 7.36 3.02
N GLY A 55 2.18 6.48 2.10
CA GLY A 55 2.40 5.08 2.40
C GLY A 55 3.00 4.33 1.21
N VAL A 56 3.82 3.33 1.53
CA VAL A 56 4.20 2.27 0.58
C VAL A 56 3.19 1.14 0.71
N ASN A 57 2.65 0.71 -0.41
CA ASN A 57 1.66 -0.35 -0.48
C ASN A 57 2.18 -1.56 -1.26
N LYS A 58 1.75 -2.75 -0.85
CA LYS A 58 2.01 -4.01 -1.52
C LYS A 58 0.82 -4.39 -2.40
N ASN A 59 1.07 -4.57 -3.68
CA ASN A 59 0.11 -5.11 -4.65
C ASN A 59 -0.04 -6.63 -4.48
N VAL A 60 -1.09 -7.19 -5.08
CA VAL A 60 -1.39 -8.63 -5.02
C VAL A 60 -0.25 -9.48 -5.59
N ASP A 61 0.48 -8.96 -6.59
CA ASP A 61 1.65 -9.60 -7.22
C ASP A 61 2.95 -9.45 -6.40
N GLY A 62 2.86 -8.84 -5.21
CA GLY A 62 3.98 -8.58 -4.32
C GLY A 62 4.77 -7.31 -4.63
N THR A 63 4.49 -6.62 -5.74
CA THR A 63 5.18 -5.37 -6.08
C THR A 63 4.82 -4.24 -5.13
N LEU A 64 5.77 -3.36 -4.86
CA LEU A 64 5.59 -2.22 -3.99
C LEU A 64 5.35 -0.95 -4.80
N VAL A 65 4.37 -0.16 -4.35
CA VAL A 65 3.98 1.13 -4.94
C VAL A 65 3.79 2.21 -3.88
N GLY A 66 3.91 3.48 -4.24
CA GLY A 66 3.64 4.61 -3.33
C GLY A 66 4.92 5.30 -2.86
N TYR A 67 4.88 5.92 -1.67
CA TYR A 67 5.96 6.78 -1.21
C TYR A 67 6.34 6.51 0.23
N ALA A 68 7.66 6.46 0.48
CA ALA A 68 8.27 6.52 1.81
C ALA A 68 8.93 7.90 2.00
N TRP A 69 9.25 8.24 3.25
CA TRP A 69 9.86 9.51 3.60
C TRP A 69 11.11 9.33 4.46
N SER A 70 12.15 10.11 4.17
CA SER A 70 13.27 10.32 5.07
C SER A 70 13.51 11.80 5.27
N SER A 71 13.81 12.21 6.51
CA SER A 71 14.20 13.60 6.81
C SER A 71 15.47 14.04 6.06
N ASN A 72 16.31 13.10 5.64
CA ASN A 72 17.63 13.39 5.11
C ASN A 72 17.65 13.51 3.58
N ILE A 73 16.79 12.76 2.87
CA ILE A 73 16.77 12.72 1.39
C ILE A 73 15.39 13.04 0.79
N GLY A 74 14.37 13.18 1.62
CA GLY A 74 13.01 13.47 1.18
C GLY A 74 12.22 12.23 0.73
N TRP A 75 11.39 12.42 -0.29
CA TRP A 75 10.46 11.42 -0.81
C TRP A 75 11.17 10.31 -1.58
N ILE A 76 10.80 9.06 -1.28
CA ILE A 76 11.32 7.86 -1.94
C ILE A 76 10.14 7.17 -2.61
N GLN A 77 10.14 7.13 -3.93
CA GLN A 77 9.07 6.52 -4.70
C GLN A 77 9.30 5.03 -4.92
N PHE A 78 8.27 4.24 -4.67
CA PHE A 78 8.16 2.83 -5.03
C PHE A 78 7.19 2.68 -6.19
N GLY A 79 7.60 1.96 -7.23
CA GLY A 79 6.77 1.69 -8.41
C GLY A 79 6.29 2.95 -9.13
N GLY A 80 5.47 2.76 -10.18
CA GLY A 80 4.92 3.88 -10.98
C GLY A 80 5.99 4.82 -11.56
N LEU A 81 7.22 4.32 -11.75
CA LEU A 81 8.34 5.08 -12.25
C LEU A 81 8.16 5.33 -13.76
N SER A 82 8.65 6.48 -14.24
CA SER A 82 8.66 6.79 -15.68
C SER A 82 9.65 5.93 -16.47
N GLY A 83 10.59 5.29 -15.77
CA GLY A 83 11.56 4.35 -16.34
C GLY A 83 12.48 3.80 -15.25
N PHE A 84 13.20 2.74 -15.60
CA PHE A 84 14.26 2.20 -14.76
C PHE A 84 15.61 2.74 -15.23
N PRO A 85 16.59 2.90 -14.31
CA PRO A 85 17.95 3.18 -14.70
C PRO A 85 18.48 2.04 -15.58
N SER A 86 19.34 2.39 -16.54
CA SER A 86 20.03 1.45 -17.41
C SER A 86 21.51 1.41 -17.05
N GLY A 87 22.12 0.23 -17.11
CA GLY A 87 23.54 0.05 -16.80
C GLY A 87 23.86 -1.34 -16.24
N GLY A 88 25.15 -1.62 -16.05
CA GLY A 88 25.58 -2.85 -15.38
C GLY A 88 25.09 -2.89 -13.94
N GLY A 89 24.50 -4.01 -13.51
CA GLY A 89 24.02 -4.22 -12.14
C GLY A 89 22.62 -3.66 -11.85
N THR A 90 21.94 -3.05 -12.82
CA THR A 90 20.55 -2.61 -12.65
C THR A 90 19.57 -3.70 -13.10
N GLN A 91 18.47 -3.87 -12.37
CA GLN A 91 17.32 -4.66 -12.79
C GLN A 91 16.15 -3.72 -13.07
N ALA A 92 15.56 -3.82 -14.26
CA ALA A 92 14.40 -3.01 -14.65
C ALA A 92 13.10 -3.59 -14.08
N GLN A 93 13.03 -3.68 -12.75
CA GLN A 93 11.94 -4.33 -12.03
C GLN A 93 11.59 -3.54 -10.76
N ASN A 94 10.30 -3.46 -10.45
CA ASN A 94 9.83 -2.87 -9.20
C ASN A 94 10.31 -3.69 -8.01
N ALA A 95 10.51 -3.04 -6.86
CA ALA A 95 10.71 -3.72 -5.60
C ALA A 95 9.54 -4.67 -5.32
N ASN A 96 9.83 -5.90 -4.91
CA ASN A 96 8.82 -6.94 -4.69
C ASN A 96 9.11 -7.72 -3.39
N LEU A 97 8.06 -7.99 -2.61
CA LEU A 97 8.08 -8.88 -1.46
C LEU A 97 7.54 -10.27 -1.84
N ASN A 98 8.48 -11.16 -2.20
CA ASN A 98 8.20 -12.56 -2.58
C ASN A 98 8.21 -13.57 -1.41
N GLY A 99 8.51 -13.13 -0.18
CA GLY A 99 8.57 -13.98 1.01
C GLY A 99 7.24 -14.08 1.75
N ARG A 100 6.93 -15.28 2.28
CA ARG A 100 5.96 -15.47 3.37
C ARG A 100 6.71 -15.22 4.67
N TRP A 101 6.47 -14.08 5.30
CA TRP A 101 7.00 -13.76 6.62
C TRP A 101 6.00 -14.15 7.70
#